data_AF-A0A952S5Z1-F1
#
_entry.id   AF-A0A952S5Z1-F1
#
_cell.length_a   1.000
_cell.length_b   1.000
_cell.length_c   1.000
_cell.angle_alpha   90.00
_cell.angle_beta   90.00
_cell.angle_gamma   90.00
#
_symmetry.space_group_name_H-M   'P 1'
#
loop_
_entity.id
_entity.type
_entity.pdbx_description
1 polymer ?
#
loop_
_entity_poly.entity_id
_entity_poly.type
_entity_poly.pdbx_seq_one_letter_code
_entity_poly.pdbx_strand_id
1 'polypeptide(L)'
;MKITLFLAVLLLTSAVQAQMRTFVWQTDMCEMSGQYDPSKYTEEQLRNTLALFGPDEISLSARATVWNFSEIESLDVAKLDSDHKQMRERIATMPIVNSPYWENARKAKLRELDQVYALSRATMQAYTKPAVLRDYDRSPKCKADYGEPIVAGGDSLIAAWRKVNEASQSRNVDPERLKQRFETQLASPERLQFALVETMAFGWWNCANQDIEYDEDAQNGKHSDAFTKLFTNVKSVCDEP
;
A
#
# COMPACT_ATOMS: atom_id res chain seq x y z
N MET A 1 -32.35 65.86 45.49
CA MET A 1 -32.84 64.52 45.10
C MET A 1 -31.81 63.93 44.13
N LYS A 2 -31.05 62.90 44.54
CA LYS A 2 -30.00 62.27 43.73
C LYS A 2 -30.65 61.16 42.89
N ILE A 3 -30.61 61.28 41.56
CA ILE A 3 -31.05 60.23 40.64
C ILE A 3 -29.79 59.43 40.28
N THR A 4 -29.66 58.24 40.85
CA THR A 4 -28.56 57.32 40.55
C THR A 4 -28.97 56.45 39.36
N LEU A 5 -28.24 56.61 38.25
CA LEU A 5 -28.38 55.86 37.02
C LEU A 5 -27.85 54.43 37.23
N PHE A 6 -28.70 53.41 37.12
CA PHE A 6 -28.28 52.00 37.08
C PHE A 6 -28.19 51.56 35.61
N LEU A 7 -26.97 51.54 35.06
CA LEU A 7 -26.69 50.94 33.76
C LEU A 7 -26.36 49.45 33.98
N ALA A 8 -27.35 48.58 33.77
CA ALA A 8 -27.15 47.14 33.79
C ALA A 8 -26.54 46.70 32.45
N VAL A 9 -25.23 46.49 32.43
CA VAL A 9 -24.53 45.85 31.30
C VAL A 9 -24.79 44.34 31.40
N LEU A 10 -25.76 43.84 30.63
CA LEU A 10 -25.92 42.40 30.40
C LEU A 10 -24.77 41.94 29.49
N LEU A 11 -23.78 41.27 30.10
CA LEU A 11 -22.82 40.43 29.38
C LEU A 11 -23.56 39.21 28.83
N LEU A 12 -24.09 39.32 27.61
CA LEU A 12 -24.47 38.17 26.79
C LEU A 12 -23.20 37.43 26.39
N THR A 13 -22.74 36.50 27.23
CA THR A 13 -21.77 35.51 26.80
C THR A 13 -22.48 34.58 25.82
N SER A 14 -22.32 34.83 24.52
CA SER A 14 -22.64 33.84 23.50
C SER A 14 -21.75 32.62 23.76
N ALA A 15 -22.30 31.62 24.45
CA ALA A 15 -21.72 30.28 24.44
C ALA A 15 -21.78 29.82 22.99
N VAL A 16 -20.69 30.03 22.25
CA VAL A 16 -20.47 29.35 20.97
C VAL A 16 -20.32 27.89 21.33
N GLN A 17 -21.45 27.17 21.43
CA GLN A 17 -21.41 25.73 21.35
C GLN A 17 -20.89 25.44 19.94
N ALA A 18 -19.64 24.99 19.85
CA ALA A 18 -19.09 24.47 18.62
C ALA A 18 -20.08 23.40 18.13
N GLN A 19 -20.78 23.70 17.02
CA GLN A 19 -21.77 22.79 16.47
C GLN A 19 -21.02 21.57 15.97
N MET A 20 -21.06 20.49 16.75
CA MET A 20 -20.46 19.22 16.40
C MET A 20 -21.03 18.77 15.04
N ARG A 21 -20.16 18.25 14.19
CA ARG A 21 -20.54 17.71 12.87
C ARG A 21 -20.36 16.21 12.85
N THR A 22 -21.15 15.52 12.04
CA THR A 22 -21.03 14.07 11.87
C THR A 22 -20.13 13.77 10.67
N PHE A 23 -19.22 12.83 10.83
CA PHE A 23 -18.46 12.21 9.75
C PHE A 23 -18.87 10.74 9.66
N VAL A 24 -18.93 10.22 8.45
CA VAL A 24 -19.27 8.81 8.16
C VAL A 24 -18.11 8.21 7.40
N TRP A 25 -17.70 7.01 7.78
CA TRP A 25 -16.64 6.25 7.10
C TRP A 25 -16.96 4.77 7.11
N GLN A 26 -16.31 4.02 6.23
CA GLN A 26 -16.45 2.57 6.17
C GLN A 26 -15.22 1.90 6.74
N THR A 27 -15.44 0.79 7.43
CA THR A 27 -14.45 -0.27 7.66
C THR A 27 -14.93 -1.52 6.93
N ASP A 28 -14.10 -2.57 6.86
CA ASP A 28 -14.31 -3.75 6.00
C ASP A 28 -15.76 -4.27 5.94
N MET A 29 -16.49 -4.29 7.07
CA MET A 29 -17.89 -4.76 7.12
C MET A 29 -18.83 -3.83 7.89
N CYS A 30 -18.42 -2.58 8.18
CA CYS A 30 -19.23 -1.66 8.98
C CYS A 30 -19.24 -0.25 8.40
N GLU A 31 -20.41 0.37 8.41
CA GLU A 31 -20.54 1.82 8.33
C GLU A 31 -20.39 2.41 9.73
N MET A 32 -19.39 3.26 9.88
CA MET A 32 -19.07 3.98 11.10
C MET A 32 -19.53 5.43 10.97
N SER A 33 -20.05 5.99 12.06
CA SER A 33 -20.31 7.43 12.14
C SER A 33 -19.87 8.00 13.48
N GLY A 34 -19.43 9.25 13.50
CA GLY A 34 -18.95 9.90 14.72
C GLY A 34 -19.03 11.41 14.63
N GLN A 35 -19.17 12.07 15.78
CA GLN A 35 -19.23 13.51 15.89
C GLN A 35 -17.85 14.11 16.14
N TYR A 36 -17.45 15.11 15.35
CA TYR A 36 -16.20 15.84 15.50
C TYR A 36 -16.44 17.34 15.72
N ASP A 37 -15.44 17.98 16.32
CA ASP A 37 -15.40 19.43 16.53
C ASP A 37 -14.79 20.12 15.30
N PRO A 38 -15.58 20.89 14.51
CA PRO A 38 -15.09 21.54 13.31
C PRO A 38 -14.08 22.67 13.57
N SER A 39 -13.88 23.08 14.83
CA SER A 39 -12.80 23.99 15.21
C SER A 39 -11.45 23.29 15.33
N LYS A 40 -11.43 21.95 15.47
CA LYS A 40 -10.21 21.13 15.57
C LYS A 40 -9.80 20.54 14.24
N TYR A 41 -10.77 20.02 13.48
CA TYR A 41 -10.52 19.31 12.23
C TYR A 41 -11.52 19.74 11.16
N THR A 42 -11.08 19.85 9.92
CA THR A 42 -11.97 19.94 8.76
C THR A 42 -12.39 18.53 8.31
N GLU A 43 -13.52 18.43 7.61
CA GLU A 43 -13.93 17.17 6.99
C GLU A 43 -12.89 16.64 6.00
N GLU A 44 -12.24 17.55 5.26
CA GLU A 44 -11.15 17.21 4.34
C GLU A 44 -9.96 16.59 5.06
N GLN A 45 -9.56 17.12 6.21
CA GLN A 45 -8.50 16.54 7.03
C GLN A 45 -8.85 15.13 7.48
N LEU A 46 -10.10 14.89 7.90
CA LEU A 46 -10.55 13.56 8.33
C LEU A 46 -10.54 12.57 7.16
N ARG A 47 -11.07 12.97 5.99
CA ARG A 47 -11.10 12.16 4.77
C ARG A 47 -9.69 11.78 4.31
N ASN A 48 -8.78 12.75 4.22
CA ASN A 48 -7.40 12.50 3.80
C ASN A 48 -6.60 11.70 4.84
N THR A 49 -6.91 11.86 6.13
CA THR A 49 -6.29 11.03 7.18
C THR A 49 -6.72 9.58 7.06
N LEU A 50 -8.00 9.32 6.78
CA LEU A 50 -8.52 7.97 6.51
C LEU A 50 -7.86 7.38 5.25
N ALA A 51 -7.79 8.16 4.17
CA ALA A 51 -7.15 7.76 2.92
C ALA A 51 -5.68 7.33 3.09
N LEU A 52 -4.98 7.91 4.06
CA LEU A 52 -3.55 7.66 4.31
C LEU A 52 -3.25 6.21 4.68
N PHE A 53 -4.18 5.53 5.35
CA PHE A 53 -4.01 4.15 5.82
C PHE A 53 -5.07 3.20 5.27
N GLY A 54 -6.01 3.68 4.46
CA GLY A 54 -6.96 2.83 3.73
C GLY A 54 -6.28 2.02 2.61
N PRO A 55 -6.79 0.82 2.29
CA PRO A 55 -6.15 -0.10 1.35
C PRO A 55 -6.10 0.40 -0.10
N ASP A 56 -7.04 1.24 -0.54
CA ASP A 56 -7.26 1.50 -1.98
C ASP A 56 -7.01 2.96 -2.42
N GLU A 57 -6.87 3.92 -1.51
CA GLU A 57 -6.83 5.33 -1.90
C GLU A 57 -5.44 5.84 -2.29
N ILE A 58 -4.38 5.20 -1.79
CA ILE A 58 -2.98 5.63 -1.92
C ILE A 58 -2.11 4.42 -2.28
N SER A 59 -2.21 3.96 -3.53
CA SER A 59 -1.42 2.85 -4.07
C SER A 59 -0.96 3.14 -5.52
N LEU A 60 0.06 2.42 -5.98
CA LEU A 60 0.49 2.48 -7.38
C LEU A 60 -0.46 1.62 -8.22
N SER A 61 -0.96 2.17 -9.33
CA SER A 61 -1.95 1.45 -10.16
C SER A 61 -1.34 0.40 -11.09
N ALA A 62 -0.01 0.47 -11.32
CA ALA A 62 0.69 -0.44 -12.21
C ALA A 62 1.04 -1.76 -11.52
N ARG A 63 0.75 -2.86 -12.20
CA ARG A 63 1.24 -4.19 -11.81
C ARG A 63 2.73 -4.32 -12.15
N ALA A 64 3.52 -4.80 -11.19
CA ALA A 64 4.95 -5.00 -11.39
C ALA A 64 5.30 -6.32 -12.09
N THR A 65 4.41 -7.30 -12.00
CA THR A 65 4.61 -8.68 -12.50
C THR A 65 3.55 -9.06 -13.54
N VAL A 66 3.84 -10.13 -14.28
CA VAL A 66 2.96 -10.69 -15.31
C VAL A 66 2.61 -12.14 -15.02
N TRP A 67 1.45 -12.60 -15.52
CA TRP A 67 1.03 -14.00 -15.39
C TRP A 67 1.56 -14.88 -16.52
N ASN A 68 1.89 -14.29 -17.67
CA ASN A 68 2.43 -14.96 -18.84
C ASN A 68 3.37 -14.02 -19.60
N PHE A 69 4.20 -14.56 -20.49
CA PHE A 69 5.18 -13.76 -21.20
C PHE A 69 4.57 -12.83 -22.27
N SER A 70 3.36 -13.11 -22.78
CA SER A 70 2.67 -12.21 -23.72
C SER A 70 2.24 -10.89 -23.08
N GLU A 71 2.14 -10.84 -21.76
CA GLU A 71 1.81 -9.63 -21.01
C GLU A 71 2.99 -8.68 -20.80
N ILE A 72 4.24 -9.10 -21.06
CA ILE A 72 5.45 -8.30 -20.79
C ILE A 72 5.40 -6.95 -21.52
N GLU A 73 4.91 -6.94 -22.76
CA GLU A 73 4.83 -5.72 -23.58
C GLU A 73 3.81 -4.70 -23.06
N SER A 74 2.87 -5.13 -22.22
CA SER A 74 1.86 -4.24 -21.61
C SER A 74 2.35 -3.55 -20.33
N LEU A 75 3.56 -3.86 -19.86
CA LEU A 75 4.15 -3.20 -18.70
C LEU A 75 4.58 -1.77 -19.08
N ASP A 76 3.93 -0.78 -18.48
CA ASP A 76 4.18 0.63 -18.74
C ASP A 76 4.96 1.28 -17.59
N VAL A 77 6.29 1.27 -17.73
CA VAL A 77 7.20 1.90 -16.75
C VAL A 77 7.01 3.42 -16.68
N ALA A 78 6.65 4.06 -17.80
CA ALA A 78 6.43 5.51 -17.82
C ALA A 78 5.16 5.88 -17.03
N LYS A 79 4.11 5.06 -17.14
CA LYS A 79 2.93 5.17 -16.29
C LYS A 79 3.28 4.97 -14.82
N LEU A 80 4.06 3.94 -14.47
CA LEU A 80 4.52 3.75 -13.08
C LEU A 80 5.27 4.99 -12.55
N ASP A 81 6.19 5.54 -13.34
CA ASP A 81 6.96 6.75 -12.98
C ASP A 81 6.03 7.97 -12.75
N SER A 82 5.01 8.14 -13.60
CA SER A 82 4.01 9.21 -13.45
C SER A 82 3.11 9.01 -12.23
N ASP A 83 2.60 7.79 -12.03
CA ASP A 83 1.73 7.43 -10.92
C ASP A 83 2.46 7.64 -9.57
N HIS A 84 3.73 7.23 -9.48
CA HIS A 84 4.56 7.44 -8.30
C HIS A 84 4.72 8.92 -7.98
N LYS A 85 5.08 9.73 -8.97
CA LYS A 85 5.22 11.18 -8.79
C LYS A 85 3.91 11.81 -8.29
N GLN A 86 2.79 11.48 -8.92
CA GLN A 86 1.48 12.01 -8.54
C GLN A 86 1.10 11.60 -7.12
N MET A 87 1.27 10.32 -6.78
CA MET A 87 0.87 9.81 -5.47
C MET A 87 1.76 10.38 -4.36
N ARG A 88 3.07 10.47 -4.60
CA ARG A 88 4.02 11.05 -3.67
C ARG A 88 3.69 12.52 -3.38
N GLU A 89 3.36 13.29 -4.41
CA GLU A 89 2.94 14.69 -4.25
C GLU A 89 1.61 14.81 -3.50
N ARG A 90 0.62 13.98 -3.82
CA ARG A 90 -0.66 13.91 -3.10
C ARG A 90 -0.45 13.63 -1.61
N ILE A 91 0.32 12.58 -1.26
CA ILE A 91 0.60 12.25 0.15
C ILE A 91 1.37 13.37 0.83
N ALA A 92 2.30 14.05 0.14
CA ALA A 92 3.09 15.10 0.75
C ALA A 92 2.28 16.37 1.07
N THR A 93 1.27 16.69 0.26
CA THR A 93 0.56 17.98 0.33
C THR A 93 -0.86 17.89 0.89
N MET A 94 -1.50 16.72 0.87
CA MET A 94 -2.88 16.60 1.34
C MET A 94 -3.00 17.03 2.81
N PRO A 95 -3.99 17.88 3.17
CA PRO A 95 -4.20 18.26 4.54
C PRO A 95 -4.69 17.03 5.32
N ILE A 96 -3.95 16.63 6.35
CA ILE A 96 -4.36 15.60 7.30
C ILE A 96 -4.57 16.23 8.67
N VAL A 97 -5.07 15.44 9.62
CA VAL A 97 -5.17 15.85 11.02
C VAL A 97 -3.77 16.17 11.53
N ASN A 98 -3.54 17.42 11.91
CA ASN A 98 -2.23 17.90 12.34
C ASN A 98 -1.88 17.36 13.73
N SER A 99 -1.23 16.20 13.78
CA SER A 99 -0.69 15.63 15.00
C SER A 99 0.63 14.90 14.72
N PRO A 100 1.52 14.77 15.72
CA PRO A 100 2.75 13.98 15.56
C PRO A 100 2.49 12.54 15.10
N TYR A 101 1.36 11.96 15.50
CA TYR A 101 0.98 10.61 15.10
C TYR A 101 0.72 10.52 13.60
N TRP A 102 -0.15 11.38 13.06
CA TRP A 102 -0.53 11.34 11.64
C TRP A 102 0.59 11.82 10.71
N GLU A 103 1.43 12.75 11.16
CA GLU A 103 2.63 13.13 10.40
C GLU A 103 3.68 12.01 10.36
N ASN A 104 3.75 11.16 11.38
CA ASN A 104 4.59 9.96 11.33
C ASN A 104 4.01 8.89 10.38
N ALA A 105 2.69 8.69 10.39
CA ALA A 105 2.00 7.83 9.41
C ALA A 105 2.24 8.33 7.98
N ARG A 106 2.19 9.65 7.74
CA ARG A 106 2.49 10.25 6.42
C ARG A 106 3.90 9.89 5.95
N LYS A 107 4.89 10.03 6.84
CA LYS A 107 6.29 9.68 6.54
C LYS A 107 6.46 8.19 6.28
N ALA A 108 5.76 7.33 7.03
CA ALA A 108 5.79 5.88 6.83
C ALA A 108 5.22 5.53 5.45
N LYS A 109 4.03 6.03 5.12
CA LYS A 109 3.40 5.81 3.80
C LYS A 109 4.24 6.33 2.64
N LEU A 110 4.90 7.48 2.77
CA LEU A 110 5.85 7.98 1.76
C LEU A 110 7.04 7.04 1.54
N ARG A 111 7.62 6.50 2.63
CA ARG A 111 8.72 5.53 2.53
C ARG A 111 8.25 4.23 1.88
N GLU A 112 7.11 3.71 2.30
CA GLU A 112 6.49 2.51 1.72
C GLU A 112 6.28 2.71 0.21
N LEU A 113 5.67 3.83 -0.20
CA LEU A 113 5.43 4.17 -1.60
C LEU A 113 6.74 4.20 -2.41
N ASP A 114 7.77 4.87 -1.89
CA ASP A 114 9.08 4.97 -2.56
C ASP A 114 9.75 3.59 -2.71
N GLN A 115 9.61 2.70 -1.72
CA GLN A 115 10.15 1.34 -1.77
C GLN A 115 9.37 0.43 -2.73
N VAL A 116 8.04 0.46 -2.69
CA VAL A 116 7.18 -0.27 -3.64
C VAL A 116 7.49 0.18 -5.06
N TYR A 117 7.63 1.49 -5.29
CA TYR A 117 8.00 2.04 -6.60
C TYR A 117 9.35 1.51 -7.09
N ALA A 118 10.40 1.60 -6.26
CA ALA A 118 11.74 1.15 -6.64
C ALA A 118 11.75 -0.34 -7.02
N LEU A 119 11.08 -1.20 -6.23
CA LEU A 119 10.96 -2.62 -6.53
C LEU A 119 10.14 -2.87 -7.81
N SER A 120 9.00 -2.18 -7.95
CA SER A 120 8.11 -2.29 -9.12
C SER A 120 8.85 -1.94 -10.40
N ARG A 121 9.58 -0.82 -10.38
CA ARG A 121 10.32 -0.34 -11.53
C ARG A 121 11.42 -1.29 -11.96
N ALA A 122 12.24 -1.76 -11.01
CA ALA A 122 13.29 -2.73 -11.29
C ALA A 122 12.71 -4.04 -11.85
N THR A 123 11.60 -4.51 -11.26
CA THR A 123 10.91 -5.74 -11.69
C THR A 123 10.36 -5.61 -13.10
N MET A 124 9.64 -4.53 -13.41
CA MET A 124 9.07 -4.29 -14.74
C MET A 124 10.16 -4.22 -15.82
N GLN A 125 11.26 -3.52 -15.54
CA GLN A 125 12.38 -3.38 -16.47
C GLN A 125 13.11 -4.71 -16.69
N ALA A 126 13.26 -5.52 -15.64
CA ALA A 126 14.03 -6.75 -15.68
C ALA A 126 13.46 -7.84 -16.60
N TYR A 127 12.17 -7.80 -16.92
CA TYR A 127 11.60 -8.72 -17.93
C TYR A 127 12.26 -8.60 -19.31
N THR A 128 12.73 -7.41 -19.67
CA THR A 128 13.41 -7.17 -20.96
C THR A 128 14.88 -6.79 -20.81
N LYS A 129 15.29 -6.31 -19.62
CA LYS A 129 16.66 -5.90 -19.31
C LYS A 129 17.07 -6.46 -17.94
N PRO A 130 17.31 -7.78 -17.80
CA PRO A 130 17.54 -8.43 -16.50
C PRO A 130 18.62 -7.77 -15.63
N ALA A 131 19.68 -7.24 -16.25
CA ALA A 131 20.82 -6.66 -15.54
C ALA A 131 20.45 -5.55 -14.54
N VAL A 132 19.33 -4.86 -14.72
CA VAL A 132 18.83 -3.84 -13.77
C VAL A 132 18.57 -4.38 -12.36
N LEU A 133 18.37 -5.70 -12.21
CA LEU A 133 18.19 -6.31 -10.89
C LEU A 133 19.45 -6.20 -10.00
N ARG A 134 20.63 -6.04 -10.61
CA ARG A 134 21.88 -5.83 -9.86
C ARG A 134 21.93 -4.48 -9.17
N ASP A 135 21.34 -3.48 -9.83
CA ASP A 135 21.30 -2.09 -9.41
C ASP A 135 20.18 -1.83 -8.38
N TYR A 136 19.35 -2.83 -8.06
CA TYR A 136 18.37 -2.70 -6.99
C TYR A 136 19.08 -2.72 -5.63
N ASP A 137 19.08 -1.59 -4.91
CA ASP A 137 19.91 -1.41 -3.71
C ASP A 137 19.42 -2.15 -2.45
N ARG A 138 18.24 -2.77 -2.50
CA ARG A 138 17.67 -3.53 -1.37
C ARG A 138 17.78 -5.04 -1.62
N SER A 139 17.41 -5.82 -0.61
CA SER A 139 17.22 -7.28 -0.72
C SER A 139 18.41 -8.07 -1.28
N PRO A 140 19.62 -7.96 -0.70
CA PRO A 140 20.82 -8.66 -1.20
C PRO A 140 20.63 -10.18 -1.29
N LYS A 141 19.86 -10.77 -0.37
CA LYS A 141 19.50 -12.19 -0.43
C LYS A 141 18.65 -12.52 -1.66
N CYS A 142 17.61 -11.74 -1.94
CA CYS A 142 16.74 -11.96 -3.10
C CYS A 142 17.47 -11.72 -4.43
N LYS A 143 18.42 -10.77 -4.46
CA LYS A 143 19.35 -10.59 -5.58
C LYS A 143 20.19 -11.84 -5.82
N ALA A 144 20.77 -12.41 -4.78
CA ALA A 144 21.56 -13.64 -4.92
C ALA A 144 20.70 -14.86 -5.31
N ASP A 145 19.55 -15.04 -4.66
CA ASP A 145 18.73 -16.24 -4.82
C ASP A 145 17.91 -16.27 -6.12
N TYR A 146 17.52 -15.09 -6.63
CA TYR A 146 16.65 -14.98 -7.81
C TYR A 146 17.18 -14.00 -8.86
N GLY A 147 17.67 -12.83 -8.45
CA GLY A 147 18.16 -11.80 -9.37
C GLY A 147 19.31 -12.26 -10.26
N GLU A 148 20.40 -12.76 -9.68
CA GLU A 148 21.55 -13.26 -10.44
C GLU A 148 21.20 -14.44 -11.36
N PRO A 149 20.42 -15.45 -10.93
CA PRO A 149 19.89 -16.46 -11.83
C PRO A 149 19.07 -15.91 -13.01
N ILE A 150 18.22 -14.91 -12.77
CA ILE A 150 17.45 -14.24 -13.83
C ILE A 150 18.39 -13.53 -14.82
N VAL A 151 19.43 -12.85 -14.33
CA VAL A 151 20.40 -12.17 -15.19
C VAL A 151 21.25 -13.17 -15.99
N ALA A 152 21.65 -14.27 -15.38
CA ALA A 152 22.44 -15.31 -16.04
C ALA A 152 21.64 -16.06 -17.12
N GLY A 153 20.33 -16.25 -16.90
CA GLY A 153 19.47 -17.00 -17.80
C GLY A 153 19.80 -18.49 -17.83
N GLY A 154 19.40 -19.18 -18.91
CA GLY A 154 19.75 -20.58 -19.17
C GLY A 154 19.47 -21.52 -17.99
N ASP A 155 20.43 -22.39 -17.69
CA ASP A 155 20.31 -23.40 -16.62
C ASP A 155 20.23 -22.79 -15.23
N SER A 156 20.88 -21.64 -15.00
CA SER A 156 20.79 -20.92 -13.72
C SER A 156 19.35 -20.47 -13.44
N LEU A 157 18.69 -19.90 -14.44
CA LEU A 157 17.28 -19.51 -14.35
C LEU A 157 16.37 -20.73 -14.13
N ILE A 158 16.60 -21.83 -14.84
CA ILE A 158 15.84 -23.08 -14.64
C ILE A 158 16.02 -23.63 -13.22
N ALA A 159 17.24 -23.58 -12.68
CA ALA A 159 17.52 -24.03 -11.31
C ALA A 159 16.81 -23.16 -10.26
N ALA A 160 16.76 -21.84 -10.46
CA ALA A 160 15.99 -20.94 -9.60
C ALA A 160 14.48 -21.21 -9.70
N TRP A 161 13.96 -21.41 -10.92
CA TRP A 161 12.56 -21.74 -11.13
C TRP A 161 12.14 -23.05 -10.45
N ARG A 162 12.98 -24.08 -10.47
CA ARG A 162 12.73 -25.33 -9.72
C ARG A 162 12.51 -25.08 -8.22
N LYS A 163 13.37 -24.26 -7.60
CA LYS A 163 13.23 -23.88 -6.18
C LYS A 163 11.93 -23.12 -5.91
N VAL A 164 11.56 -22.20 -6.82
CA VAL A 164 10.30 -21.46 -6.74
C VAL A 164 9.10 -22.41 -6.80
N ASN A 165 9.13 -23.38 -7.73
CA ASN A 165 8.07 -24.37 -7.87
C ASN A 165 7.96 -25.30 -6.65
N GLU A 166 9.08 -25.82 -6.14
CA GLU A 166 9.11 -26.65 -4.91
C GLU A 166 8.54 -25.89 -3.70
N ALA A 167 8.95 -24.63 -3.53
CA ALA A 167 8.43 -23.76 -2.46
C ALA A 167 6.95 -23.38 -2.67
N SER A 168 6.46 -23.39 -3.90
CA SER A 168 5.04 -23.13 -4.20
C SER A 168 4.19 -24.37 -3.90
N GLN A 169 4.67 -25.56 -4.25
CA GLN A 169 4.02 -26.82 -3.93
C GLN A 169 3.85 -27.03 -2.43
N SER A 170 4.87 -26.75 -1.62
CA SER A 170 4.80 -26.98 -0.16
C SER A 170 3.75 -26.13 0.56
N ARG A 171 3.22 -25.09 -0.10
CA ARG A 171 2.24 -24.15 0.46
C ARG A 171 0.91 -24.15 -0.30
N ASN A 172 0.76 -24.98 -1.33
CA ASN A 172 -0.47 -25.03 -2.12
C ASN A 172 -1.42 -26.12 -1.63
N VAL A 173 -2.73 -25.88 -1.77
CA VAL A 173 -3.77 -26.88 -1.48
C VAL A 173 -3.76 -28.04 -2.49
N ASP A 174 -3.22 -27.82 -3.69
CA ASP A 174 -3.09 -28.81 -4.75
C ASP A 174 -1.66 -28.82 -5.34
N PRO A 175 -0.69 -29.43 -4.62
CA PRO A 175 0.72 -29.47 -5.04
C PRO A 175 0.95 -30.29 -6.30
N GLU A 176 0.17 -31.35 -6.52
CA GLU A 176 0.34 -32.25 -7.67
C GLU A 176 0.00 -31.53 -8.98
N ARG A 177 -1.04 -30.71 -9.00
CA ARG A 177 -1.36 -29.86 -10.16
C ARG A 177 -0.23 -28.89 -10.49
N LEU A 178 0.41 -28.28 -9.49
CA LEU A 178 1.54 -27.37 -9.72
C LEU A 178 2.75 -28.13 -10.29
N LYS A 179 3.04 -29.30 -9.75
CA LYS A 179 4.12 -30.16 -10.25
C LYS A 179 3.91 -30.54 -11.71
N GLN A 180 2.71 -31.00 -12.07
CA GLN A 180 2.37 -31.37 -13.46
C GLN A 180 2.46 -30.19 -14.41
N ARG A 181 1.99 -29.00 -14.00
CA ARG A 181 2.13 -27.77 -14.78
C ARG A 181 3.59 -27.45 -15.04
N PHE A 182 4.42 -27.47 -13.98
CA PHE A 182 5.84 -27.21 -14.08
C PHE A 182 6.54 -28.19 -15.02
N GLU A 183 6.31 -29.49 -14.88
CA GLU A 183 6.92 -30.52 -15.74
C GLU A 183 6.54 -30.33 -17.21
N THR A 184 5.27 -29.99 -17.47
CA THR A 184 4.78 -29.70 -18.83
C THR A 184 5.47 -28.47 -19.42
N GLN A 185 5.52 -27.37 -18.67
CA GLN A 185 6.16 -26.12 -19.12
C GLN A 185 7.68 -26.28 -19.30
N LEU A 186 8.33 -27.06 -18.42
CA LEU A 186 9.76 -27.34 -18.48
C LEU A 186 10.15 -28.14 -19.73
N ALA A 187 9.28 -29.05 -20.18
CA ALA A 187 9.49 -29.83 -21.39
C ALA A 187 9.24 -29.04 -22.69
N SER A 188 8.64 -27.84 -22.62
CA SER A 188 8.31 -27.03 -23.79
C SER A 188 9.53 -26.26 -24.34
N PRO A 189 9.50 -25.89 -25.63
CA PRO A 189 10.53 -25.02 -26.22
C PRO A 189 10.55 -23.61 -25.58
N GLU A 190 9.42 -23.15 -25.02
CA GLU A 190 9.27 -21.87 -24.31
C GLU A 190 9.68 -21.92 -22.83
N ARG A 191 10.27 -23.03 -22.35
CA ARG A 191 10.62 -23.21 -20.92
C ARG A 191 11.34 -22.04 -20.26
N LEU A 192 12.20 -21.31 -20.98
CA LEU A 192 12.92 -20.15 -20.44
C LEU A 192 12.00 -18.94 -20.22
N GLN A 193 10.95 -18.79 -21.04
CA GLN A 193 9.94 -17.74 -20.85
C GLN A 193 9.07 -18.03 -19.63
N PHE A 194 8.64 -19.29 -19.45
CA PHE A 194 7.96 -19.72 -18.22
C PHE A 194 8.83 -19.52 -16.98
N ALA A 195 10.08 -19.95 -17.06
CA ALA A 195 11.04 -19.79 -15.97
C ALA A 195 11.25 -18.32 -15.60
N LEU A 196 11.37 -17.43 -16.58
CA LEU A 196 11.48 -15.98 -16.34
C LEU A 196 10.23 -15.45 -15.63
N VAL A 197 9.04 -15.72 -16.16
CA VAL A 197 7.78 -15.23 -15.59
C VAL A 197 7.60 -15.69 -14.15
N GLU A 198 7.75 -16.99 -13.89
CA GLU A 198 7.50 -17.54 -12.57
C GLU A 198 8.60 -17.17 -11.56
N THR A 199 9.87 -17.12 -11.98
CA THR A 199 10.96 -16.70 -11.09
C THR A 199 10.85 -15.21 -10.76
N MET A 200 10.44 -14.36 -11.72
CA MET A 200 10.17 -12.95 -11.48
C MET A 200 9.00 -12.74 -10.52
N ALA A 201 7.87 -13.41 -10.75
CA ALA A 201 6.64 -13.20 -10.00
C ALA A 201 6.64 -13.87 -8.61
N PHE A 202 7.09 -15.11 -8.52
CA PHE A 202 6.97 -15.90 -7.29
C PHE A 202 8.28 -16.09 -6.53
N GLY A 203 9.42 -15.85 -7.19
CA GLY A 203 10.74 -15.80 -6.57
C GLY A 203 11.11 -14.37 -6.19
N TRP A 204 11.64 -13.62 -7.16
CA TRP A 204 12.15 -12.26 -6.99
C TRP A 204 11.16 -11.33 -6.28
N TRP A 205 9.97 -11.13 -6.86
CA TRP A 205 8.98 -10.18 -6.33
C TRP A 205 8.57 -10.55 -4.90
N ASN A 206 8.12 -11.79 -4.68
CA ASN A 206 7.72 -12.24 -3.34
C ASN A 206 8.84 -12.16 -2.31
N CYS A 207 10.08 -12.43 -2.69
CA CYS A 207 11.23 -12.30 -1.79
C CYS A 207 11.51 -10.83 -1.47
N ALA A 208 11.72 -9.99 -2.47
CA ALA A 208 12.14 -8.61 -2.28
C ALA A 208 11.03 -7.74 -1.65
N ASN A 209 9.76 -8.09 -1.90
CA ASN A 209 8.61 -7.42 -1.29
C ASN A 209 8.55 -7.59 0.24
N GLN A 210 9.15 -8.66 0.79
CA GLN A 210 9.23 -8.86 2.25
C GLN A 210 10.14 -7.83 2.94
N ASP A 211 11.06 -7.21 2.20
CA ASP A 211 11.97 -6.18 2.73
C ASP A 211 11.40 -4.76 2.61
N ILE A 212 10.14 -4.62 2.18
CA ILE A 212 9.44 -3.34 2.19
C ILE A 212 8.99 -3.04 3.61
N GLU A 213 9.29 -1.83 4.08
CA GLU A 213 8.85 -1.30 5.36
C GLU A 213 7.39 -0.86 5.27
N TYR A 214 6.48 -1.83 5.31
CA TYR A 214 5.05 -1.56 5.42
C TYR A 214 4.70 -0.92 6.75
N ASP A 215 3.70 -0.05 6.74
CA ASP A 215 3.18 0.54 7.98
C ASP A 215 2.45 -0.52 8.83
N GLU A 216 3.16 -1.10 9.80
CA GLU A 216 2.62 -2.11 10.71
C GLU A 216 1.39 -1.61 11.49
N ASP A 217 1.34 -0.31 11.80
CA ASP A 217 0.23 0.31 12.53
C ASP A 217 -1.06 0.37 11.66
N ALA A 218 -0.92 0.34 10.33
CA ALA A 218 -2.04 0.15 9.42
C ALA A 218 -2.54 -1.30 9.46
N GLN A 219 -1.62 -2.27 9.42
CA GLN A 219 -1.95 -3.69 9.34
C GLN A 219 -2.57 -4.25 10.64
N ASN A 220 -2.19 -3.71 11.79
CA ASN A 220 -2.66 -4.17 13.11
C ASN A 220 -3.86 -3.37 13.66
N GLY A 221 -4.44 -2.46 12.86
CA GLY A 221 -5.63 -1.68 13.23
C GLY A 221 -5.37 -0.45 14.11
N LYS A 222 -4.13 -0.17 14.53
CA LYS A 222 -3.83 1.00 15.38
C LYS A 222 -4.21 2.33 14.73
N HIS A 223 -4.05 2.49 13.42
CA HIS A 223 -4.52 3.69 12.73
C HIS A 223 -6.04 3.83 12.82
N SER A 224 -6.78 2.74 12.67
CA SER A 224 -8.24 2.74 12.83
C SER A 224 -8.65 3.15 14.24
N ASP A 225 -7.98 2.62 15.27
CA ASP A 225 -8.19 2.99 16.66
C ASP A 225 -7.87 4.47 16.94
N ALA A 226 -6.74 4.95 16.41
CA ALA A 226 -6.33 6.35 16.54
C ALA A 226 -7.28 7.30 15.81
N PHE A 227 -7.79 6.90 14.65
CA PHE A 227 -8.76 7.66 13.86
C PHE A 227 -10.10 7.75 14.59
N THR A 228 -10.58 6.64 15.14
CA THR A 228 -11.84 6.61 15.90
C THR A 228 -11.81 7.55 17.11
N LYS A 229 -10.65 7.71 17.76
CA LYS A 229 -10.45 8.65 18.89
C LYS A 229 -10.58 10.13 18.52
N LEU A 230 -10.63 10.48 17.24
CA LEU A 230 -10.88 11.85 16.78
C LEU A 230 -12.36 12.26 16.96
N PHE A 231 -13.23 11.28 17.21
CA PHE A 231 -14.67 11.46 17.27
C PHE A 231 -15.23 11.21 18.68
N THR A 232 -16.43 11.73 18.90
CA THR A 232 -17.31 11.44 20.03
C THR A 232 -18.59 10.81 19.51
N ASN A 233 -19.37 10.14 20.37
CA ASN A 233 -20.65 9.52 19.98
C ASN A 233 -20.52 8.58 18.76
N VAL A 234 -19.45 7.78 18.72
CA VAL A 234 -19.20 6.84 17.63
C VAL A 234 -20.27 5.75 17.62
N LYS A 235 -20.80 5.47 16.43
CA LYS A 235 -21.78 4.41 16.16
C LYS A 235 -21.27 3.55 15.01
N SER A 236 -21.61 2.26 15.05
CA SER A 236 -21.32 1.29 13.99
C SER A 236 -22.61 0.58 13.57
N VAL A 237 -22.83 0.47 12.27
CA VAL A 237 -23.82 -0.41 11.66
C VAL A 237 -23.05 -1.41 10.81
N CYS A 238 -23.03 -2.67 11.24
CA CYS A 238 -22.30 -3.72 10.56
C CYS A 238 -23.29 -4.67 9.89
N ASP A 239 -22.94 -5.16 8.72
CA ASP A 239 -23.67 -6.28 8.12
C ASP A 239 -23.42 -7.51 9.00
N GLU A 240 -24.49 -8.14 9.50
CA GLU A 240 -24.36 -9.44 10.15
C GLU A 240 -24.00 -10.49 9.08
N PRO A 241 -23.05 -11.41 9.35
CA PRO A 241 -22.68 -12.47 8.42
C PRO A 241 -23.81 -13.47 8.15
#